data_AF-A0A829MFS1-F1
#
_entry.id   AF-A0A829MFS1-F1
#
_cell.length_a   1.000
_cell.length_b   1.000
_cell.length_c   1.000
_cell.angle_alpha   90.00
_cell.angle_beta   90.00
_cell.angle_gamma   90.00
#
_symmetry.space_group_name_H-M   'P 1'
#
loop_
_entity.id
_entity.type
_entity.pdbx_description
1 polymer ?
#
loop_
_entity_poly.entity_id
_entity_poly.type
_entity_poly.pdbx_seq_one_letter_code
_entity_poly.pdbx_strand_id
1 'polypeptide(L)' 'MSALLVEATVAGLSTCTLTHVIELVASRQIVGGLVEREYPEAVVRIGSVPPLDPVPAPTPRRPLSAVLQFEGG' A
#
# COMPACT_ATOMS: atom_id res chain seq x y z
N MET A 1 7.73 3.42 0.67
CA MET A 1 6.26 3.28 0.65
C MET A 1 5.57 3.67 1.96
N SER A 2 6.02 3.19 3.14
CA SER A 2 5.29 3.39 4.41
C SER A 2 4.98 4.86 4.75
N ALA A 3 5.95 5.77 4.62
CA ALA A 3 5.75 7.20 4.94
C ALA A 3 4.56 7.81 4.19
N LEU A 4 4.45 7.57 2.88
CA LEU A 4 3.36 8.07 2.03
C LEU A 4 1.97 7.61 2.53
N LEU A 5 1.83 6.33 2.91
CA LEU A 5 0.54 5.80 3.37
C LEU A 5 0.13 6.40 4.72
N VAL A 6 1.10 6.59 5.62
CA VAL A 6 0.87 7.18 6.94
C VAL A 6 0.52 8.67 6.82
N GLU A 7 1.27 9.42 6.02
CA GLU A 7 1.00 10.85 5.77
C GLU A 7 -0.37 11.07 5.13
N ALA A 8 -0.73 10.28 4.11
CA ALA A 8 -2.05 10.34 3.50
C ALA A 8 -3.17 10.07 4.53
N THR A 9 -2.97 9.10 5.42
CA THR A 9 -3.93 8.78 6.49
C THR A 9 -4.08 9.95 7.47
N VAL A 10 -2.97 10.58 7.88
CA VAL A 10 -2.98 11.78 8.75
C VAL A 10 -3.71 12.95 8.06
N ALA A 11 -3.58 13.07 6.74
CA ALA A 11 -4.29 14.06 5.93
C ALA A 11 -5.78 13.71 5.67
N GLY A 12 -6.29 12.60 6.23
CA GLY A 12 -7.67 12.16 6.03
C GLY A 12 -7.96 11.55 4.66
N LEU A 13 -6.92 11.17 3.91
CA LEU A 13 -7.04 10.55 2.59
C LEU A 13 -7.09 9.02 2.71
N SER A 14 -7.94 8.42 1.88
CA SER A 14 -7.99 6.98 1.69
C SER A 14 -6.91 6.52 0.70
N THR A 15 -6.36 5.33 0.93
CA THR A 15 -5.29 4.76 0.12
C THR A 15 -5.56 3.32 -0.30
N CYS A 16 -5.07 2.92 -1.47
CA CYS A 16 -5.09 1.53 -1.94
C CYS A 16 -3.84 1.24 -2.76
N THR A 17 -3.00 0.31 -2.28
CA THR A 17 -1.75 -0.10 -2.95
C THR A 17 -2.03 -1.21 -3.95
N LEU A 18 -1.51 -1.07 -5.17
CA LEU A 18 -1.61 -2.02 -6.28
C LEU A 18 -0.20 -2.41 -6.75
N THR A 19 0.14 -3.70 -6.63
CA THR A 19 1.39 -4.27 -7.15
C THR A 19 1.16 -5.13 -8.39
N HIS A 20 -0.01 -5.77 -8.53
CA HIS A 20 -0.32 -6.64 -9.66
C HIS A 20 -0.14 -5.98 -11.04
N VAL A 21 -0.30 -4.65 -11.13
CA VAL A 21 -0.13 -3.88 -12.37
C VAL A 21 1.34 -3.78 -12.84
N ILE A 22 2.31 -4.19 -12.03
CA ILE A 22 3.75 -4.17 -12.34
C ILE A 22 4.41 -5.56 -12.22
N GLU A 23 3.66 -6.62 -11.90
CA GLU A 23 4.21 -7.97 -11.71
C GLU A 23 4.61 -8.64 -13.03
N LEU A 24 3.95 -8.28 -14.14
CA LEU A 24 4.28 -8.76 -15.48
C LEU A 24 5.15 -7.73 -16.21
N VAL A 25 6.20 -8.20 -16.91
CA VAL A 25 7.15 -7.34 -17.65
C VAL A 25 6.44 -6.38 -18.61
N ALA A 26 5.48 -6.88 -19.40
CA ALA A 26 4.74 -6.06 -20.36
C ALA A 26 3.91 -4.96 -19.65
N SER A 27 3.18 -5.30 -18.59
CA SER A 27 2.39 -4.33 -17.81
C SER A 27 3.30 -3.30 -17.12
N ARG A 28 4.42 -3.75 -16.57
CA ARG A 28 5.42 -2.88 -15.95
C ARG A 28 6.01 -1.87 -16.92
N GLN A 29 6.28 -2.27 -18.17
CA GLN A 29 6.79 -1.36 -19.21
C GLN A 29 5.77 -0.26 -19.54
N ILE A 30 4.48 -0.60 -19.61
CA ILE A 30 3.41 0.39 -19.83
C ILE A 30 3.38 1.39 -18.67
N VAL A 31 3.31 0.90 -17.42
CA VAL A 31 3.29 1.78 -16.24
C VAL A 31 4.56 2.62 -16.17
N GLY A 32 5.72 2.02 -16.41
CA GLY A 32 7.02 2.70 -16.42
C GLY A 32 7.12 3.81 -17.47
N GLY A 33 6.56 3.60 -18.66
CA GLY A 33 6.46 4.63 -19.69
C GLY A 33 5.57 5.81 -19.29
N LEU A 34 4.49 5.57 -18.54
CA LEU A 34 3.58 6.63 -18.07
C LEU A 34 4.19 7.52 -16.98
N VAL A 35 5.10 6.98 -16.18
CA VAL A 35 5.73 7.70 -15.06
C VAL A 35 7.21 8.01 -15.29
N GLU A 36 7.72 7.71 -16.49
CA GLU A 36 9.13 7.84 -16.86
C GLU A 36 10.08 7.14 -15.86
N ARG A 37 9.73 5.92 -15.44
CA ARG A 37 10.55 5.08 -14.53
C ARG A 37 10.70 3.68 -15.08
N GLU A 38 11.94 3.20 -15.12
CA GLU A 38 12.25 1.85 -15.62
C GLU A 38 11.72 0.73 -14.69
N TYR A 39 11.72 1.00 -13.37
CA TYR A 39 11.30 0.03 -12.34
C TYR A 39 10.31 0.66 -11.36
N PRO A 40 9.01 0.79 -11.72
CA PRO A 40 7.99 1.15 -10.75
C PRO A 40 7.82 0.01 -9.72
N GLU A 41 7.79 0.36 -8.43
CA GLU A 41 7.72 -0.61 -7.31
C GLU A 41 6.30 -0.83 -6.75
N ALA A 42 5.42 0.17 -6.91
CA ALA A 42 4.01 0.09 -6.55
C ALA A 42 3.24 1.26 -7.18
N VAL A 43 1.94 1.07 -7.37
CA VAL A 43 0.99 2.15 -7.69
C VAL A 43 0.06 2.34 -6.50
N VAL A 44 -0.15 3.56 -6.04
CA VAL A 44 -1.06 3.86 -4.92
C VAL A 44 -2.18 4.76 -5.41
N ARG A 45 -3.43 4.30 -5.26
CA ARG A 45 -4.60 5.18 -5.40
C ARG A 45 -4.76 5.98 -4.12
N ILE A 46 -4.94 7.29 -4.26
CA ILE A 46 -5.15 8.23 -3.15
C ILE A 46 -6.41 9.04 -3.47
N GLY A 47 -7.29 9.24 -2.49
CA GLY A 47 -8.52 10.01 -2.70
C GLY A 47 -9.34 10.16 -1.42
N SER A 48 -10.56 10.67 -1.56
CA SER A 48 -11.55 10.74 -0.49
C SER A 48 -12.57 9.61 -0.60
N VAL A 49 -13.17 9.23 0.53
CA VAL A 49 -14.27 8.26 0.60
C VAL A 49 -15.52 9.00 1.08
N PRO A 50 -16.71 8.72 0.51
CA PRO A 50 -17.97 9.26 1.01
C PRO A 50 -18.15 9.02 2.53
N PRO A 51 -18.53 10.02 3.34
CA PRO A 51 -18.63 9.87 4.80
C PRO A 51 -19.65 8.84 5.28
N LEU A 52 -20.57 8.44 4.40
CA LEU A 52 -21.68 7.53 4.72
C LEU A 52 -21.32 6.06 4.46
N ASP A 53 -20.15 5.78 3.88
CA ASP A 53 -19.75 4.39 3.63
C ASP A 53 -19.33 3.71 4.94
N PRO A 54 -19.88 2.52 5.25
CA PRO A 54 -19.51 1.79 6.45
C PRO A 54 -18.04 1.37 6.37
N VAL A 55 -17.27 1.69 7.42
CA VAL A 55 -15.87 1.27 7.51
C VAL A 55 -15.84 -0.24 7.77
N PRO A 56 -15.19 -1.04 6.90
CA PRO A 56 -15.05 -2.47 7.12
C PRO A 56 -14.26 -2.77 8.38
N ALA A 57 -14.47 -3.96 8.97
CA ALA A 57 -13.66 -4.41 10.09
C ALA A 57 -12.16 -4.44 9.70
N PRO A 58 -11.24 -4.07 10.60
CA PRO A 58 -9.81 -4.14 10.33
C PRO A 58 -9.39 -5.54 9.91
N THR A 59 -8.54 -5.63 8.89
CA THR A 59 -7.97 -6.92 8.48
C THR A 59 -7.13 -7.50 9.63
N PRO A 60 -7.22 -8.82 9.88
CA PRO A 60 -6.51 -9.42 11.01
C PRO A 60 -4.99 -9.27 10.88
N ARG A 61 -4.29 -9.28 12.02
CA ARG A 61 -2.83 -9.34 12.10
C ARG A 61 -2.43 -10.57 12.89
N ARG A 62 -1.27 -11.15 12.57
CA ARG A 62 -0.67 -12.21 13.40
C ARG A 62 -0.36 -11.62 14.79
N PRO A 63 -0.56 -12.39 15.87
CA PRO A 63 -0.17 -11.93 17.21
C PRO A 63 1.35 -11.71 17.28
N LEU A 64 1.80 -10.82 18.16
CA LEU A 64 3.23 -10.52 18.30
C LEU A 64 4.07 -11.76 18.64
N SER A 65 3.55 -12.66 19.46
CA SER A 65 4.20 -13.93 19.79
C SER A 65 4.47 -14.84 18.58
N ALA A 66 3.80 -14.61 17.44
CA ALA A 66 4.04 -15.35 16.21
C ALA A 66 5.12 -14.73 15.30
N VAL A 67 5.60 -13.51 15.61
CA VAL A 67 6.53 -12.76 14.73
C VAL A 67 7.72 -12.12 15.45
N LEU A 68 7.69 -12.00 16.78
CA LEU A 68 8.74 -11.40 17.60
C LEU A 68 9.40 -12.45 18.50
N GLN A 69 10.72 -12.54 18.44
CA GLN A 69 11.54 -13.34 19.34
C GLN A 69 12.49 -12.42 20.11
N PHE A 70 12.66 -12.70 21.39
CA PHE A 70 13.69 -12.07 22.20
C PHE A 70 14.85 -13.06 22.31
N GLU A 71 16.01 -12.71 21.77
CA GLU A 71 17.23 -13.45 22.08
C GLU A 71 17.71 -12.98 23.46
N GLY A 72 17.81 -13.92 24.41
CA GLY A 72 18.27 -13.61 25.77
C GLY A 72 19.69 -13.04 25.74
N GLY A 73 19.92 -11.98 26.50
CA GLY A 73 21.27 -11.48 26.81
C GLY A 73 22.03 -12.37 27.78
#